data_AF-A0A537UI82-F1
#
_entry.id   AF-A0A537UI82-F1
#
_cell.length_a   1.000
_cell.length_b   1.000
_cell.length_c   1.000
_cell.angle_alpha   90.00
_cell.angle_beta   90.00
_cell.angle_gamma   90.00
#
_symmetry.space_group_name_H-M   'P 1'
#
loop_
_entity.id
_entity.type
_entity.pdbx_description
1 polymer ?
#
loop_
_entity_poly.entity_id
_entity_poly.type
_entity_poly.pdbx_seq_one_letter_code
_entity_poly.pdbx_strand_id
1 'polypeptide(L)' 'AAPAAAPAGPAMFPSAVDPKYSKESAGKARMHTCVDQYNANKATNANGGLKWIQKGGGYYSECTKKLKG' A
#
# COMPACT_ATOMS: atom_id res chain seq x y z
N ALA A 1 25.93 -13.63 -13.58
CA ALA A 1 25.18 -13.75 -12.32
C ALA A 1 24.06 -12.73 -12.34
N ALA A 2 22.80 -13.13 -12.11
CA ALA A 2 21.69 -12.20 -11.95
C ALA A 2 21.81 -11.48 -10.59
N PRO A 3 21.45 -10.20 -10.47
CA PRO A 3 21.48 -9.54 -9.17
C PRO A 3 20.49 -10.26 -8.25
N ALA A 4 20.95 -10.63 -7.05
CA ALA A 4 20.06 -11.16 -6.02
C ALA A 4 18.97 -10.12 -5.76
N ALA A 5 17.71 -10.53 -5.84
CA ALA A 5 16.60 -9.66 -5.45
C ALA A 5 16.89 -9.18 -4.02
N ALA A 6 16.96 -7.86 -3.83
CA ALA A 6 17.11 -7.28 -2.50
C ALA A 6 16.06 -7.90 -1.57
N PRO A 7 16.38 -8.16 -0.29
CA PRO A 7 15.39 -8.65 0.65
C PRO A 7 14.17 -7.74 0.54
N ALA A 8 12.98 -8.33 0.41
CA ALA A 8 11.75 -7.56 0.33
C ALA A 8 11.69 -6.64 1.57
N GLY A 9 11.95 -5.36 1.36
CA GLY A 9 11.94 -4.37 2.43
C GLY A 9 10.53 -4.22 3.01
N PRO A 10 10.38 -3.52 4.14
CA PRO A 10 9.05 -3.23 4.67
C PRO A 10 8.19 -2.56 3.60
N ALA A 11 6.94 -3.00 3.47
CA ALA A 11 6.00 -2.39 2.54
C ALA A 11 5.84 -0.90 2.86
N MET A 12 5.99 -0.04 1.84
CA MET A 12 5.83 1.39 2.00
C MET A 12 4.34 1.74 2.00
N PHE A 13 3.83 2.22 3.13
CA PHE A 13 2.44 2.63 3.27
C PHE A 13 2.32 4.16 3.30
N PRO A 14 1.21 4.72 2.80
CA PRO A 14 0.92 6.14 2.99
C PRO A 14 0.71 6.44 4.48
N SER A 15 1.12 7.63 4.91
CA SER A 15 0.96 8.09 6.30
C SER A 15 -0.40 8.70 6.58
N ALA A 16 -1.08 9.22 5.55
CA ALA A 16 -2.41 9.81 5.64
C ALA A 16 -3.20 9.52 4.36
N VAL A 17 -4.53 9.67 4.44
CA VAL A 17 -5.41 9.66 3.27
C VAL A 17 -5.05 10.84 2.37
N ASP A 18 -4.93 10.60 1.07
CA ASP A 18 -4.58 11.65 0.11
C ASP A 18 -5.67 12.73 0.11
N PRO A 19 -5.31 14.02 0.22
CA PRO A 19 -6.26 15.12 0.23
C PRO A 19 -7.14 15.19 -1.03
N LYS A 20 -6.71 14.60 -2.16
CA LYS A 20 -7.56 14.50 -3.36
C LYS A 20 -8.85 13.70 -3.13
N TYR A 21 -8.83 12.79 -2.15
CA TYR A 21 -9.98 11.98 -1.76
C TYR A 21 -10.71 12.49 -0.52
N SER A 22 -10.36 13.68 -0.01
CA SER A 22 -11.03 14.25 1.19
C SER A 22 -12.53 14.48 1.03
N LYS A 23 -13.04 14.52 -0.20
CA LYS A 23 -14.48 14.66 -0.51
C LYS A 23 -15.23 13.32 -0.50
N GLU A 24 -14.53 12.19 -0.46
CA GLU A 24 -15.13 10.87 -0.41
C GLU A 24 -15.35 10.39 1.03
N SER A 25 -16.16 9.34 1.19
CA SER A 25 -16.29 8.69 2.49
C SER A 25 -14.94 8.13 2.95
N ALA A 26 -14.68 8.15 4.26
CA ALA A 26 -13.40 7.72 4.83
C ALA A 26 -12.98 6.29 4.41
N GLY A 27 -13.92 5.40 4.11
CA GLY A 27 -13.63 4.08 3.55
C GLY A 27 -13.08 4.13 2.14
N LYS A 28 -13.75 4.87 1.24
CA LYS A 28 -13.32 5.06 -0.15
C LYS A 28 -11.99 5.80 -0.24
N ALA A 29 -11.85 6.86 0.54
CA ALA A 29 -10.65 7.69 0.51
C ALA A 29 -9.39 6.89 0.90
N ARG A 30 -9.50 6.03 1.93
CA ARG A 30 -8.43 5.08 2.29
C ARG A 30 -8.15 4.09 1.17
N MET A 31 -9.20 3.51 0.57
CA MET A 31 -9.05 2.58 -0.54
C MET A 31 -8.27 3.19 -1.71
N HIS A 32 -8.69 4.35 -2.20
CA HIS A 32 -8.02 4.97 -3.33
C HIS A 32 -6.58 5.37 -2.99
N THR A 33 -6.34 5.95 -1.80
CA THR A 33 -4.99 6.25 -1.32
C THR A 33 -4.10 4.99 -1.29
N CYS A 34 -4.62 3.88 -0.78
CA CYS A 34 -3.88 2.62 -0.73
C CYS A 34 -3.62 2.05 -2.12
N VAL A 35 -4.58 2.13 -3.05
CA VAL A 35 -4.41 1.67 -4.43
C VAL A 35 -3.30 2.46 -5.12
N ASP A 36 -3.29 3.78 -4.96
CA ASP A 36 -2.28 4.63 -5.58
C ASP A 36 -0.89 4.32 -5.06
N GLN A 37 -0.73 4.22 -3.73
CA GLN A 37 0.55 3.88 -3.16
C GLN A 37 0.99 2.46 -3.58
N TYR A 38 0.07 1.49 -3.62
CA TYR A 38 0.37 0.13 -4.07
C TYR A 38 0.89 0.11 -5.52
N ASN A 39 0.28 0.90 -6.41
CA ASN A 39 0.69 1.01 -7.80
C ASN A 39 2.00 1.79 -7.94
N ALA A 40 2.19 2.88 -7.21
CA ALA A 40 3.45 3.62 -7.16
C ALA A 40 4.61 2.71 -6.68
N ASN A 41 4.36 1.90 -5.66
CA ASN A 41 5.31 0.93 -5.13
C ASN A 41 5.66 -0.18 -6.11
N LYS A 42 4.82 -0.49 -7.12
CA LYS A 42 5.18 -1.50 -8.13
C LYS A 42 6.41 -1.09 -8.93
N ALA A 43 6.60 0.20 -9.18
CA ALA A 43 7.75 0.72 -9.93
C ALA A 43 9.08 0.50 -9.19
N THR A 44 9.04 0.49 -7.86
CA THR A 44 10.23 0.38 -6.99
C THR A 44 10.28 -0.94 -6.22
N ASN A 45 9.35 -1.87 -6.50
CA ASN A 45 9.16 -3.10 -5.72
C ASN A 45 8.92 -2.86 -4.21
N ALA A 46 8.41 -1.69 -3.83
CA ALA A 46 8.24 -1.26 -2.44
C ALA A 46 6.98 -1.81 -1.74
N ASN A 47 6.31 -2.80 -2.34
CA ASN A 47 5.17 -3.48 -1.70
C ASN A 47 5.59 -4.53 -0.66
N GLY A 48 6.90 -4.73 -0.45
CA GLY A 48 7.41 -5.68 0.54
C GLY A 48 6.94 -7.12 0.33
N GLY A 49 6.74 -7.52 -0.93
CA GLY A 49 6.20 -8.83 -1.30
C GLY A 49 4.71 -9.02 -1.01
N LEU A 50 4.00 -8.00 -0.51
CA LEU A 50 2.56 -8.06 -0.27
C LEU A 50 1.79 -7.92 -1.60
N LYS A 51 0.86 -8.83 -1.83
CA LYS A 51 -0.19 -8.64 -2.84
C LYS A 51 -1.23 -7.64 -2.33
N TRP A 52 -1.96 -7.03 -3.26
CA TRP A 52 -3.07 -6.10 -2.95
C TRP A 52 -4.01 -6.66 -1.87
N ILE A 53 -4.52 -7.88 -2.09
CA ILE A 53 -5.30 -8.68 -1.15
C ILE A 53 -4.73 -10.10 -1.19
N GLN A 54 -4.52 -10.74 -0.04
CA GLN A 54 -4.10 -12.15 0.05
C GLN A 54 -4.68 -12.84 1.28
N LYS A 55 -4.64 -14.18 1.31
CA LYS A 55 -5.10 -14.96 2.47
C LYS A 55 -4.29 -14.54 3.71
N GLY A 56 -4.98 -14.10 4.75
CA GLY A 56 -4.35 -13.62 5.98
C GLY A 56 -3.89 -12.15 5.97
N GLY A 57 -4.25 -11.36 4.95
CA GLY A 57 -4.02 -9.91 4.94
C GLY A 57 -3.72 -9.35 3.56
N GLY A 58 -2.62 -8.63 3.43
CA GLY A 58 -2.19 -8.00 2.18
C GLY A 58 -2.04 -6.50 2.32
N TYR A 59 -1.53 -5.89 1.26
CA TYR A 59 -1.16 -4.49 1.25
C TYR A 59 -2.33 -3.59 1.63
N TYR A 60 -3.53 -3.84 1.09
CA TYR A 60 -4.70 -3.03 1.39
C TYR A 60 -5.11 -3.08 2.87
N SER A 61 -5.06 -4.27 3.48
CA SER A 61 -5.45 -4.45 4.89
C SER A 61 -4.49 -3.71 5.82
N GLU A 62 -3.18 -3.85 5.58
CA GLU A 62 -2.14 -3.19 6.37
C GLU A 62 -2.11 -1.68 6.15
N CYS A 63 -2.28 -1.23 4.90
CA CYS A 63 -2.43 0.18 4.56
C CYS A 63 -3.64 0.80 5.26
N THR A 64 -4.80 0.14 5.20
CA THR A 64 -6.03 0.64 5.83
C THR A 64 -5.88 0.69 7.35
N LYS A 65 -5.24 -0.29 7.98
CA LYS A 65 -4.88 -0.25 9.41
C LYS A 65 -4.00 0.96 9.71
N LYS A 66 -2.94 1.18 8.92
CA LYS A 66 -2.02 2.31 9.09
C LYS A 66 -2.74 3.66 9.01
N LEU A 67 -3.68 3.80 8.07
CA LEU A 67 -4.49 5.00 7.87
C LEU A 67 -5.65 5.16 8.85
N LYS A 68 -6.02 4.10 9.59
CA LYS A 68 -7.10 4.14 10.57
C LYS A 68 -6.60 4.59 11.94
N GLY A 69 -5.34 4.28 12.27
CA GLY A 69 -4.78 4.45 13.61
C GLY A 69 -5.24 3.33 14.53
#